data_AF-A0A7J3M649-F1
#
_entry.id   AF-A0A7J3M649-F1
#
_cell.length_a   1.000
_cell.length_b   1.000
_cell.length_c   1.000
_cell.angle_alpha   90.00
_cell.angle_beta   90.00
_cell.angle_gamma   90.00
#
_symmetry.space_group_name_H-M   'P 1'
#
loop_
_entity.id
_entity.type
_entity.pdbx_description
1 polymer ?
#
loop_
_entity_poly.entity_id
_entity_poly.type
_entity_poly.pdbx_seq_one_letter_code
_entity_poly.pdbx_strand_id
1 'polypeptide(L)'
;MSVVVEEEVNELKALRGFVVVVGELYAYKKALKVILEEMRSNEQIASLNSAIRQKVKFLKDNIKTIIQNADVNQYESITNEIDSLRASLKEARKTFNQKALPYKRAIKFLDEVIIPNSLVELGVNISPRPVASWIVKLIEEKGKKM
;
A
#
# COMPACT_ATOMS: atom_id res chain seq x y z
N MET A 1 -42.75 16.88 24.22
CA MET A 1 -41.93 15.90 24.97
C MET A 1 -41.66 14.60 24.20
N SER A 2 -42.31 14.34 23.05
CA SER A 2 -42.09 13.10 22.26
C SER A 2 -40.91 13.16 21.27
N VAL A 3 -40.50 14.34 20.81
CA VAL A 3 -39.46 14.50 19.77
C VAL A 3 -38.04 14.21 20.28
N VAL A 4 -37.76 14.55 21.55
CA VAL A 4 -36.42 14.41 22.16
C VAL A 4 -36.00 12.94 22.31
N VAL A 5 -36.97 12.04 22.54
CA VAL A 5 -36.69 10.61 22.77
C VAL A 5 -36.36 9.88 21.46
N GLU A 6 -36.93 10.30 20.32
CA GLU A 6 -36.61 9.70 19.02
C GLU A 6 -35.23 10.10 18.50
N GLU A 7 -34.79 11.34 18.75
CA GLU A 7 -33.44 11.81 18.41
C GLU A 7 -32.35 11.03 19.18
N GLU A 8 -32.47 10.89 20.49
CA GLU A 8 -31.50 10.14 21.32
C GLU A 8 -31.38 8.66 20.91
N VAL A 9 -32.50 8.02 20.56
CA VAL A 9 -32.50 6.63 20.08
C VAL A 9 -31.83 6.49 18.71
N ASN A 10 -31.99 7.48 17.84
CA ASN A 10 -31.34 7.50 16.53
C ASN A 10 -29.83 7.76 16.64
N GLU A 11 -29.39 8.64 17.55
CA GLU A 11 -27.98 8.85 17.86
C GLU A 11 -27.29 7.59 18.39
N LEU A 12 -27.93 6.88 19.32
CA LEU A 12 -27.40 5.61 19.85
C LEU A 12 -27.29 4.52 18.77
N LYS A 13 -28.24 4.45 17.84
CA LYS A 13 -28.16 3.54 16.69
C LYS A 13 -27.02 3.91 15.74
N ALA A 14 -26.84 5.21 15.47
CA ALA A 14 -25.74 5.71 14.65
C ALA A 14 -24.37 5.39 15.26
N LEU A 15 -24.20 5.60 16.58
CA LEU A 15 -22.98 5.23 17.32
C LEU A 15 -22.70 3.73 17.28
N ARG A 16 -23.73 2.89 17.43
CA ARG A 16 -23.58 1.43 17.27
C ARG A 16 -23.14 1.04 15.86
N GLY A 17 -23.75 1.65 14.84
CA GLY A 17 -23.35 1.46 13.44
C GLY A 17 -21.89 1.86 13.20
N PHE A 18 -21.46 2.98 13.77
CA PHE A 18 -20.07 3.44 13.68
C PHE A 18 -19.08 2.47 14.34
N VAL A 19 -19.38 1.94 15.53
CA VAL A 19 -18.54 0.94 16.21
C VAL A 19 -18.37 -0.32 15.35
N VAL A 20 -19.44 -0.78 14.68
CA VAL A 20 -19.38 -1.93 13.76
C VAL A 20 -18.45 -1.64 12.59
N VAL A 21 -18.58 -0.48 11.93
CA VAL A 21 -17.73 -0.05 10.81
C VAL A 21 -16.25 0.01 11.21
N VAL A 22 -15.94 0.57 12.38
CA VAL A 22 -14.56 0.62 12.89
C VAL A 22 -14.03 -0.78 13.20
N GLY A 23 -14.86 -1.65 13.76
CA GLY A 23 -14.53 -3.06 14.00
C GLY A 23 -14.19 -3.81 12.71
N GLU A 24 -14.99 -3.63 11.66
CA GLU A 24 -14.75 -4.21 10.32
C GLU A 24 -13.45 -3.69 9.70
N LEU A 25 -13.20 -2.38 9.78
CA LEU A 25 -11.95 -1.78 9.33
C LEU A 25 -10.73 -2.42 10.01
N TYR A 26 -10.79 -2.58 11.34
CA TYR A 26 -9.71 -3.21 12.08
C TYR A 26 -9.52 -4.68 11.68
N ALA A 27 -10.61 -5.42 11.49
CA ALA A 27 -10.57 -6.80 11.03
C ALA A 27 -9.90 -6.92 9.64
N TYR A 28 -10.25 -6.04 8.69
CA TYR A 28 -9.62 -6.02 7.38
C TYR A 28 -8.15 -5.63 7.42
N LYS A 29 -7.77 -4.64 8.26
CA LYS A 29 -6.36 -4.26 8.48
C LYS A 29 -5.56 -5.45 9.05
N LYS A 30 -6.11 -6.19 10.00
CA LYS A 30 -5.47 -7.38 10.57
C LYS A 30 -5.35 -8.52 9.55
N ALA A 31 -6.40 -8.80 8.78
CA ALA A 31 -6.37 -9.82 7.74
C ALA A 31 -5.34 -9.50 6.65
N LEU A 32 -5.26 -8.24 6.22
CA LEU A 32 -4.24 -7.78 5.27
C LEU A 32 -2.83 -7.96 5.84
N LYS A 33 -2.62 -7.64 7.12
CA LYS A 33 -1.34 -7.82 7.79
C LYS A 33 -0.88 -9.27 7.76
N VAL A 34 -1.75 -10.23 8.07
CA VAL A 34 -1.44 -11.67 8.01
C VAL A 34 -0.99 -12.09 6.62
N ILE A 35 -1.73 -11.71 5.57
CA ILE A 35 -1.37 -12.04 4.17
C ILE A 35 0.00 -11.46 3.79
N LEU A 36 0.32 -10.24 4.24
CA LEU A 36 1.60 -9.60 3.96
C LEU A 36 2.74 -10.24 4.77
N GLU A 37 2.49 -10.72 5.98
CA GLU A 37 3.46 -11.48 6.78
C GLU A 37 3.74 -12.83 6.14
N GLU A 38 2.71 -13.57 5.71
CA GLU A 38 2.86 -14.81 4.94
C GLU A 38 3.70 -14.59 3.66
N MET A 39 3.43 -13.51 2.93
CA MET A 39 4.20 -13.16 1.73
C MET A 39 5.68 -12.85 2.05
N ARG A 40 5.97 -12.25 3.22
CA ARG A 40 7.35 -11.95 3.66
C ARG A 40 8.09 -13.20 4.11
N SER A 41 7.40 -14.11 4.78
CA SER A 41 7.95 -15.39 5.25
C SER A 41 8.11 -16.42 4.13
N ASN A 42 7.55 -16.17 2.95
CA ASN A 42 7.71 -17.05 1.79
C ASN A 42 9.17 -17.06 1.31
N GLU A 43 9.80 -18.24 1.38
CA GLU A 43 11.22 -18.44 1.06
C GLU A 43 11.58 -18.05 -0.38
N GLN A 44 10.73 -18.37 -1.35
CA GLN A 44 10.94 -18.03 -2.75
C GLN A 44 10.95 -16.51 -2.96
N ILE A 45 10.02 -15.79 -2.32
CA ILE A 45 9.97 -14.32 -2.39
C ILE A 45 11.19 -13.71 -1.67
N ALA A 46 11.60 -14.26 -0.53
CA ALA A 46 12.76 -13.81 0.20
C ALA A 46 14.06 -14.01 -0.59
N SER A 47 14.25 -15.17 -1.21
CA SER A 47 15.43 -15.49 -2.02
C SER A 47 15.52 -14.62 -3.28
N LEU A 48 14.41 -14.45 -4.01
CA LEU A 48 14.35 -13.55 -5.18
C LEU A 48 14.68 -12.10 -4.79
N ASN A 49 14.13 -11.60 -3.69
CA ASN A 49 14.47 -10.26 -3.19
C ASN A 49 15.96 -10.13 -2.84
N SER A 50 16.54 -11.16 -2.21
CA SER A 50 17.96 -11.18 -1.85
C SER A 50 18.85 -11.17 -3.10
N ALA A 51 18.53 -12.00 -4.09
CA ALA A 51 19.25 -12.07 -5.36
C ALA A 51 19.24 -10.71 -6.09
N ILE A 52 18.07 -10.05 -6.18
CA ILE A 52 17.96 -8.71 -6.77
C ILE A 52 18.84 -7.72 -6.00
N ARG A 53 18.79 -7.72 -4.65
CA ARG A 53 19.60 -6.81 -3.83
C ARG A 53 21.09 -7.02 -4.05
N GLN A 54 21.55 -8.27 -4.15
CA GLN A 54 22.95 -8.60 -4.40
C GLN A 54 23.39 -8.10 -5.78
N LYS A 55 22.59 -8.31 -6.83
CA LYS A 55 22.90 -7.83 -8.19
C LYS A 55 22.89 -6.31 -8.30
N VAL A 56 21.92 -5.64 -7.66
CA VAL A 56 21.87 -4.17 -7.60
C VAL A 56 23.06 -3.62 -6.81
N LYS A 57 23.45 -4.25 -5.71
CA LYS A 57 24.64 -3.87 -4.94
C LYS A 57 25.90 -4.06 -5.78
N PHE A 58 26.03 -5.20 -6.45
CA PHE A 58 27.15 -5.46 -7.36
C PHE A 58 27.27 -4.38 -8.44
N LEU A 59 26.16 -4.01 -9.10
CA LEU A 59 26.16 -2.91 -10.07
C LEU A 59 26.61 -1.61 -9.42
N LYS A 60 26.05 -1.25 -8.26
CA LYS A 60 26.40 0.00 -7.57
C LYS A 60 27.89 0.08 -7.23
N ASP A 61 28.46 -1.03 -6.77
CA ASP A 61 29.86 -1.10 -6.34
C ASP A 61 30.82 -1.10 -7.55
N ASN A 62 30.40 -1.66 -8.69
CA ASN A 62 31.24 -1.82 -9.90
C ASN A 62 30.90 -0.86 -11.06
N ILE A 63 29.92 0.05 -10.91
CA ILE A 63 29.48 0.88 -12.04
C ILE A 63 30.61 1.76 -12.57
N LYS A 64 31.51 2.23 -11.70
CA LYS A 64 32.67 3.03 -12.10
C LYS A 64 33.65 2.24 -12.96
N THR A 65 33.94 0.99 -12.58
CA THR A 65 34.86 0.13 -13.34
C THR A 65 34.24 -0.29 -14.67
N ILE A 66 32.94 -0.59 -14.68
CA ILE A 66 32.17 -0.88 -15.90
C ILE A 66 32.23 0.31 -16.88
N ILE A 67 32.02 1.54 -16.39
CA ILE A 67 32.10 2.75 -17.21
C ILE A 67 33.53 2.98 -17.72
N GLN A 68 34.54 2.83 -16.86
CA GLN A 68 35.94 3.03 -17.22
C GLN A 68 36.43 2.03 -18.27
N ASN A 69 35.96 0.78 -18.18
CA ASN A 69 36.30 -0.28 -19.13
C ASN A 69 35.38 -0.31 -20.37
N ALA A 70 34.39 0.59 -20.44
CA ALA A 70 33.33 0.58 -21.45
C ALA A 70 32.66 -0.80 -21.62
N ASP A 71 32.51 -1.56 -20.52
CA ASP A 71 31.98 -2.92 -20.54
C ASP A 71 30.44 -2.93 -20.55
N VAL A 72 29.88 -2.53 -21.69
CA VAL A 72 28.43 -2.48 -21.92
C VAL A 72 27.80 -3.86 -21.79
N ASN A 73 28.51 -4.92 -22.21
CA ASN A 73 28.01 -6.30 -22.16
C ASN A 73 27.79 -6.75 -20.71
N GLN A 74 28.72 -6.45 -19.82
CA GLN A 74 28.57 -6.76 -18.40
C GLN A 74 27.39 -5.98 -17.79
N TYR A 75 27.25 -4.69 -18.13
CA TYR A 75 26.12 -3.89 -17.66
C TYR A 75 24.78 -4.47 -18.11
N GLU A 76 24.60 -4.70 -19.41
CA GLU A 76 23.37 -5.21 -20.00
C GLU A 76 23.00 -6.58 -19.43
N SER A 77 23.98 -7.47 -19.28
CA SER A 77 23.79 -8.80 -18.69
C SER A 77 23.18 -8.69 -17.28
N ILE A 78 23.77 -7.86 -16.41
CA ILE A 78 23.28 -7.74 -15.02
C ILE A 78 21.91 -7.05 -14.97
N THR A 79 21.66 -6.06 -15.82
CA THR A 79 20.34 -5.41 -15.88
C THR A 79 19.25 -6.38 -16.37
N ASN A 80 19.56 -7.20 -17.37
CA ASN A 80 18.64 -8.22 -17.89
C ASN A 80 18.34 -9.30 -16.83
N GLU A 81 19.35 -9.71 -16.06
CA GLU A 81 19.16 -10.61 -14.91
C GLU A 81 18.30 -9.99 -13.81
N ILE A 82 18.47 -8.69 -13.51
CA ILE A 82 17.62 -8.00 -12.53
C ILE A 82 16.17 -7.98 -13.00
N ASP A 83 15.93 -7.70 -14.28
CA ASP A 83 14.57 -7.62 -14.81
C ASP A 83 13.90 -8.99 -14.91
N SER A 84 14.63 -10.05 -15.23
CA SER A 84 14.10 -11.42 -15.17
C SER A 84 13.75 -11.83 -13.73
N LEU A 85 14.61 -11.52 -12.76
CA LEU A 85 14.32 -11.76 -11.33
C LEU A 85 13.10 -10.96 -10.84
N ARG A 86 12.93 -9.72 -11.31
CA ARG A 86 11.75 -8.90 -11.00
C ARG A 86 10.47 -9.49 -11.60
N ALA A 87 10.53 -10.05 -12.80
CA ALA A 87 9.41 -10.75 -13.41
C ALA A 87 9.01 -11.98 -12.59
N SER A 88 9.99 -12.83 -12.22
CA SER A 88 9.73 -13.99 -11.35
C SER A 88 9.19 -13.58 -9.97
N LEU A 89 9.70 -12.49 -9.40
CA LEU A 89 9.20 -11.94 -8.13
C LEU A 89 7.75 -11.47 -8.24
N LYS A 90 7.38 -10.85 -9.37
CA LYS A 90 6.01 -10.42 -9.64
C LYS A 90 5.05 -11.61 -9.72
N GLU A 91 5.47 -12.69 -10.36
CA GLU A 91 4.70 -13.94 -10.44
C GLU A 91 4.55 -14.60 -9.08
N ALA A 92 5.64 -14.74 -8.32
CA ALA A 92 5.61 -15.31 -6.97
C ALA A 92 4.68 -14.51 -6.02
N ARG A 93 4.60 -13.19 -6.18
CA ARG A 93 3.71 -12.33 -5.39
C ARG A 93 2.25 -12.31 -5.89
N LYS A 94 1.95 -12.84 -7.08
CA LYS A 94 0.64 -12.69 -7.73
C LYS A 94 -0.50 -13.21 -6.85
N THR A 95 -0.35 -14.42 -6.30
CA THR A 95 -1.38 -15.04 -5.45
C THR A 95 -1.62 -14.24 -4.16
N PHE A 96 -0.55 -13.77 -3.52
CA PHE A 96 -0.67 -12.92 -2.32
C PHE A 96 -1.32 -11.56 -2.64
N ASN A 97 -0.97 -10.95 -3.76
CA ASN A 97 -1.56 -9.70 -4.22
C ASN A 97 -3.05 -9.86 -4.53
N GLN A 98 -3.45 -10.97 -5.15
CA GLN A 98 -4.86 -11.29 -5.40
C GLN A 98 -5.64 -11.46 -4.09
N LYS A 99 -5.07 -12.17 -3.10
CA LYS A 99 -5.67 -12.30 -1.77
C LYS A 99 -5.74 -10.96 -1.02
N ALA A 100 -4.72 -10.12 -1.14
CA ALA A 100 -4.63 -8.82 -0.44
C ALA A 100 -5.53 -7.74 -1.05
N LEU A 101 -5.82 -7.82 -2.36
CA LEU A 101 -6.57 -6.81 -3.10
C LEU A 101 -7.96 -6.49 -2.53
N PRO A 102 -8.84 -7.47 -2.21
CA PRO A 102 -10.14 -7.16 -1.64
C PRO A 102 -10.03 -6.41 -0.30
N TYR A 103 -9.11 -6.81 0.57
CA TYR A 103 -8.87 -6.12 1.84
C TYR A 103 -8.38 -4.69 1.64
N LYS A 104 -7.45 -4.46 0.71
CA LYS A 104 -6.98 -3.10 0.37
C LYS A 104 -8.12 -2.21 -0.12
N ARG A 105 -9.02 -2.76 -0.95
CA ARG A 105 -10.21 -2.04 -1.44
C ARG A 105 -11.20 -1.76 -0.32
N ALA A 106 -11.48 -2.73 0.54
CA ALA A 106 -12.39 -2.57 1.68
C ALA A 106 -11.86 -1.53 2.67
N ILE A 107 -10.57 -1.58 3.02
CA ILE A 107 -9.92 -0.58 3.88
C ILE A 107 -10.03 0.81 3.25
N LYS A 108 -9.69 0.95 1.96
CA LYS A 108 -9.79 2.23 1.26
C LYS A 108 -11.22 2.77 1.27
N PHE A 109 -12.21 1.92 0.99
CA PHE A 109 -13.61 2.31 1.01
C PHE A 109 -14.08 2.74 2.41
N LEU A 110 -13.69 2.01 3.45
CA LEU A 110 -14.03 2.36 4.83
C LEU A 110 -13.33 3.64 5.30
N ASP A 111 -12.04 3.79 5.01
CA ASP A 111 -11.23 4.96 5.38
C ASP A 111 -11.61 6.23 4.58
N GLU A 112 -12.10 6.11 3.33
CA GLU A 112 -12.40 7.26 2.45
C GLU A 112 -13.88 7.59 2.29
N VAL A 113 -14.79 6.60 2.39
CA VAL A 113 -16.22 6.76 2.06
C VAL A 113 -17.11 6.65 3.29
N ILE A 114 -16.91 5.61 4.12
CA ILE A 114 -17.84 5.31 5.22
C ILE A 114 -17.49 6.07 6.49
N ILE A 115 -16.20 6.17 6.85
CA ILE A 115 -15.74 7.00 7.96
C ILE A 115 -15.57 8.41 7.39
N PRO A 116 -16.58 9.29 7.49
CA PRO A 116 -16.57 10.54 6.76
C PRO A 116 -15.66 11.54 7.50
N ASN A 117 -15.25 12.59 6.79
CA ASN A 117 -14.56 13.75 7.37
C ASN A 117 -15.30 14.38 8.58
N SER A 118 -16.56 14.00 8.83
CA SER A 118 -17.37 14.46 9.99
C SER A 118 -16.74 14.12 11.35
N LEU A 119 -15.89 13.10 11.47
CA LEU A 119 -15.14 12.86 12.72
C LEU A 119 -13.98 13.85 12.92
N VAL A 120 -13.46 14.41 11.83
CA VAL A 120 -12.48 15.52 11.87
C VAL A 120 -13.18 16.79 12.35
N GLU A 121 -14.43 17.01 11.94
CA GLU A 121 -15.27 18.13 12.42
C GLU A 121 -15.64 18.00 13.90
N LEU A 122 -15.75 16.77 14.42
CA LEU A 122 -15.97 16.46 15.84
C LEU A 122 -14.68 16.44 16.70
N GLY A 123 -13.53 16.83 16.15
CA GLY A 123 -12.27 16.97 16.89
C GLY A 123 -11.52 15.66 17.20
N VAL A 124 -11.94 14.53 16.61
CA VAL A 124 -11.27 13.24 16.81
C VAL A 124 -10.07 13.14 15.86
N ASN A 125 -8.86 13.02 16.43
CA ASN A 125 -7.62 12.98 15.66
C ASN A 125 -7.41 11.59 15.04
N ILE A 126 -8.03 11.36 13.89
CA ILE A 126 -7.82 10.15 13.09
C ILE A 126 -6.62 10.38 12.17
N SER A 127 -5.56 9.58 12.37
CA SER A 127 -4.37 9.59 11.52
C SER A 127 -4.05 8.18 11.02
N PRO A 128 -3.63 7.98 9.74
CA PRO A 128 -3.42 8.97 8.68
C PRO A 128 -4.55 9.04 7.63
N ARG A 129 -4.67 10.24 7.03
CA ARG A 129 -5.79 10.78 6.22
C ARG A 129 -5.70 10.44 4.71
N PRO A 130 -6.80 10.58 3.94
CA PRO A 130 -6.74 10.65 2.47
C PRO A 130 -6.19 11.99 1.97
N VAL A 131 -5.53 11.93 0.81
CA VAL A 131 -4.99 13.09 0.11
C VAL A 131 -6.04 13.63 -0.86
N ALA A 132 -6.44 14.89 -0.64
CA ALA A 132 -7.48 15.60 -1.37
C ALA A 132 -7.11 15.93 -2.83
N SER A 133 -8.14 16.21 -3.65
CA SER A 133 -8.08 16.46 -5.10
C SER A 133 -7.17 17.61 -5.56
N TRP A 134 -6.71 18.50 -4.68
CA TRP A 134 -5.73 19.54 -5.03
C TRP A 134 -4.28 19.03 -5.02
N ILE A 135 -3.96 17.99 -4.26
CA ILE A 135 -2.65 17.32 -4.33
C ILE A 135 -2.56 16.48 -5.61
N VAL A 136 -3.70 15.94 -6.07
CA VAL A 136 -3.85 15.38 -7.43
C VAL A 136 -3.50 16.43 -8.49
N LYS A 137 -3.93 17.69 -8.34
CA LYS A 137 -3.56 18.79 -9.25
C LYS A 137 -2.07 19.19 -9.18
N LEU A 138 -1.45 19.17 -8.01
CA LEU A 138 -0.01 19.47 -7.83
C LEU A 138 0.91 18.40 -8.45
N ILE A 139 0.50 17.13 -8.42
CA ILE A 139 1.23 16.04 -9.07
C ILE A 139 1.14 16.19 -10.61
N GLU A 140 -0.01 16.60 -11.12
CA GLU A 140 -0.24 16.88 -12.55
C GLU A 140 0.54 18.12 -13.04
N GLU A 141 0.70 19.16 -12.20
CA GLU A 141 1.51 20.34 -12.52
C GLU A 141 3.02 20.07 -12.52
N LYS A 142 3.51 19.20 -11.62
CA LYS A 142 4.92 18.79 -11.59
C LYS A 142 5.29 17.84 -12.74
N GLY A 143 4.34 17.05 -13.25
CA GLY A 143 4.51 16.23 -14.45
C GLY A 143 4.60 17.01 -15.77
N LYS A 144 4.42 18.35 -15.75
CA LYS A 144 4.59 19.24 -16.90
C LYS A 144 5.85 20.13 -16.86
N LYS A 145 6.66 20.06 -15.79
CA LYS A 145 7.90 20.85 -15.63
C LYS A 145 9.17 20.02 -15.38
N MET A 146 9.15 18.72 -15.65
CA MET A 146 10.35 17.88 -15.73
C MET A 146 10.34 17.07 -17.02
#